data_AF-A0A0G2EL60-F1
#
_entry.id   AF-A0A0G2EL60-F1
#
_cell.length_a   1.000
_cell.length_b   1.000
_cell.length_c   1.000
_cell.angle_alpha   90.00
_cell.angle_beta   90.00
_cell.angle_gamma   90.00
#
_symmetry.space_group_name_H-M   'P 1'
#
loop_
_entity.id
_entity.type
_entity.pdbx_description
1 polymer ?
#
loop_
_entity_poly.entity_id
_entity_poly.type
_entity_poly.pdbx_seq_one_letter_code
_entity_poly.pdbx_strand_id
1 'polypeptide(L)'
;MAGTKRDPLAEELIQALENMVATTKVAETDEAQNEFKHKLTQCTKPGVGGRKSLTSKGYEAVLARLAEHVVDSRSQWLRVTPEQLAAGNKRHVGKVKRMLPALLDCTRFVVEAGVLTIRYKAARSVIHHIMQTLPAPSTGYVEPLLAPYAKCLRLILEYPPHVEHLSMESGDISAQIDMALRE
;
A
#
# COMPACT_ATOMS: atom_id res chain seq x y z
N MET A 1 5.47 -26.59 17.79
CA MET A 1 5.35 -25.28 17.13
C MET A 1 4.62 -25.47 15.81
N ALA A 2 3.32 -25.18 15.77
CA ALA A 2 2.55 -25.29 14.53
C ALA A 2 3.00 -24.17 13.58
N GLY A 3 3.69 -24.53 12.51
CA GLY A 3 4.03 -23.58 11.45
C GLY A 3 2.75 -22.92 10.97
N THR A 4 2.63 -21.60 11.16
CA THR A 4 1.52 -20.82 10.64
C THR A 4 1.51 -21.03 9.12
N LYS A 5 0.58 -21.85 8.61
CA LYS A 5 0.43 -22.06 7.17
C LYS A 5 0.21 -20.69 6.54
N ARG A 6 1.14 -20.28 5.66
CA ARG A 6 1.01 -19.03 4.90
C ARG A 6 -0.20 -19.12 3.99
N ASP A 7 -0.91 -18.01 3.83
CA ASP A 7 -2.08 -17.93 2.98
C ASP A 7 -1.63 -18.05 1.51
N PRO A 8 -1.98 -19.12 0.78
CA PRO A 8 -1.46 -19.34 -0.58
C PRO A 8 -1.91 -18.23 -1.55
N LEU A 9 -3.07 -17.60 -1.31
CA LEU A 9 -3.55 -16.49 -2.13
C LEU A 9 -2.72 -15.22 -1.88
N ALA A 10 -2.25 -15.03 -0.65
CA ALA A 10 -1.34 -13.94 -0.33
C ALA A 10 0.00 -14.13 -1.05
N GLU A 11 0.53 -15.36 -1.09
CA GLU A 11 1.77 -15.66 -1.82
C GLU A 11 1.62 -15.44 -3.34
N GLU A 12 0.47 -15.79 -3.93
CA GLU A 12 0.18 -15.47 -5.35
C GLU A 12 0.17 -13.96 -5.62
N LEU A 13 -0.41 -13.16 -4.72
CA LEU A 13 -0.44 -11.70 -4.82
C LEU A 13 0.95 -11.08 -4.61
N ILE A 14 1.70 -11.58 -3.63
CA ILE A 14 3.08 -11.16 -3.36
C ILE A 14 3.96 -11.48 -4.58
N GLN A 15 3.83 -12.66 -5.18
CA GLN A 15 4.60 -12.99 -6.38
C GLN A 15 4.26 -12.06 -7.56
N ALA A 16 2.98 -11.73 -7.76
CA ALA A 16 2.58 -10.75 -8.78
C ALA A 16 3.19 -9.36 -8.52
N LEU A 17 3.25 -8.96 -7.25
CA LEU A 17 3.92 -7.73 -6.81
C LEU A 17 5.43 -7.77 -7.06
N GLU A 18 6.12 -8.87 -6.75
CA GLU A 18 7.56 -9.03 -7.05
C GLU A 18 7.84 -8.94 -8.55
N ASN A 19 6.99 -9.55 -9.38
CA ASN A 19 7.11 -9.46 -10.83
C ASN A 19 6.94 -8.02 -11.33
N MET A 20 6.00 -7.27 -10.75
CA MET A 20 5.81 -5.84 -11.06
C MET A 20 7.06 -5.03 -10.70
N VAL A 21 7.63 -5.19 -9.51
CA VAL A 21 8.81 -4.42 -9.08
C VAL A 21 10.07 -4.78 -9.89
N ALA A 22 10.18 -6.06 -10.30
CA ALA A 22 11.28 -6.56 -11.09
C ALA A 22 11.30 -6.05 -12.55
N THR A 23 10.16 -5.61 -13.11
CA THR A 23 10.15 -5.15 -14.51
C THR A 23 11.10 -3.96 -14.72
N THR A 24 11.79 -3.99 -15.86
CA THR A 24 12.70 -2.92 -16.29
C THR A 24 12.09 -2.07 -17.41
N LYS A 25 10.88 -2.39 -17.86
CA LYS A 25 10.16 -1.66 -18.91
C LYS A 25 8.97 -0.92 -18.30
N VAL A 26 8.80 0.32 -18.73
CA VAL A 26 7.73 1.19 -18.21
C VAL A 26 6.34 0.66 -18.58
N ALA A 27 6.14 0.21 -19.82
CA ALA A 27 4.84 -0.31 -20.28
C ALA A 27 4.40 -1.58 -19.50
N GLU A 28 5.35 -2.43 -19.13
CA GLU A 28 5.07 -3.65 -18.36
C GLU A 28 4.63 -3.34 -16.91
N THR A 29 4.89 -2.12 -16.41
CA THR A 29 4.45 -1.72 -15.06
C THR A 29 2.93 -1.62 -14.98
N ASP A 30 2.29 -1.02 -15.99
CA ASP A 30 0.84 -0.85 -16.03
C ASP A 30 0.13 -2.20 -16.26
N GLU A 31 0.70 -3.07 -17.09
CA GLU A 31 0.22 -4.44 -17.29
C GLU A 31 0.30 -5.27 -16.01
N ALA A 32 1.44 -5.24 -15.32
CA ALA A 32 1.63 -5.96 -14.06
C ALA A 32 0.73 -5.43 -12.93
N GLN A 33 0.47 -4.11 -12.88
CA GLN A 33 -0.50 -3.52 -11.96
C GLN A 33 -1.92 -4.04 -12.23
N ASN A 34 -2.32 -4.11 -13.51
CA ASN A 34 -3.62 -4.66 -13.90
C ASN A 34 -3.73 -6.15 -13.60
N GLU A 35 -2.66 -6.91 -13.78
CA GLU A 35 -2.58 -8.31 -13.40
C GLU A 35 -2.76 -8.49 -11.87
N PHE A 36 -2.06 -7.68 -11.07
CA PHE A 36 -2.20 -7.68 -9.61
C PHE A 36 -3.66 -7.40 -9.20
N LYS A 37 -4.28 -6.36 -9.77
CA LYS A 37 -5.68 -6.01 -9.51
C LYS A 37 -6.63 -7.14 -9.90
N HIS A 38 -6.37 -7.79 -11.04
CA HIS A 38 -7.17 -8.92 -11.51
C HIS A 38 -7.09 -10.09 -10.52
N LYS A 39 -5.87 -10.47 -10.10
CA LYS A 39 -5.66 -11.53 -9.09
C LYS A 39 -6.31 -11.18 -7.75
N LEU A 40 -6.17 -9.94 -7.28
CA LEU A 40 -6.81 -9.49 -6.04
C LEU A 40 -8.33 -9.65 -6.11
N THR A 41 -8.94 -9.27 -7.23
CA THR A 41 -10.37 -9.43 -7.47
C THR A 41 -10.81 -10.90 -7.47
N GLN A 42 -9.94 -11.83 -7.87
CA GLN A 42 -10.22 -13.27 -7.77
C GLN A 42 -10.12 -13.78 -6.34
N CYS A 43 -9.26 -13.18 -5.51
CA CYS A 43 -9.06 -13.56 -4.11
C CYS A 43 -10.13 -13.01 -3.16
N THR A 44 -10.94 -12.04 -3.61
CA THR A 44 -11.97 -11.37 -2.80
C THR A 44 -13.37 -11.93 -3.00
N LYS A 45 -13.64 -12.60 -4.12
CA LYS A 45 -14.97 -13.14 -4.44
C LYS A 45 -15.25 -14.42 -3.64
N PRO A 46 -16.23 -14.43 -2.73
CA PRO A 46 -16.65 -15.68 -2.11
C PRO A 46 -17.31 -16.60 -3.16
N GLY A 47 -16.81 -17.82 -3.31
CA GLY A 47 -17.62 -18.95 -3.80
C GLY A 47 -17.77 -19.16 -5.31
N VAL A 48 -17.12 -18.41 -6.20
CA VAL A 48 -17.10 -18.80 -7.63
C VAL A 48 -16.07 -19.91 -7.83
N GLY A 49 -16.54 -21.17 -7.80
CA GLY A 49 -15.71 -22.37 -8.05
C GLY A 49 -15.00 -22.97 -6.83
N GLY A 50 -15.45 -22.69 -5.60
CA GLY A 50 -14.90 -23.31 -4.38
C GLY A 50 -13.54 -22.77 -3.91
N ARG A 51 -13.02 -21.70 -4.54
CA ARG A 51 -11.82 -20.99 -4.05
C ARG A 51 -12.12 -20.31 -2.71
N LYS A 52 -11.19 -20.47 -1.76
CA LYS A 52 -11.21 -19.73 -0.49
C LYS A 52 -10.96 -18.25 -0.77
N SER A 53 -11.50 -17.37 0.06
CA SER A 53 -11.17 -15.94 0.03
C SER A 53 -9.90 -15.66 0.81
N LEU A 54 -9.24 -14.54 0.52
CA LEU A 54 -8.06 -14.07 1.25
C LEU A 54 -8.40 -13.89 2.74
N THR A 55 -7.55 -14.41 3.62
CA THR A 55 -7.74 -14.28 5.07
C THR A 55 -7.27 -12.92 5.57
N SER A 56 -7.72 -12.52 6.77
CA SER A 56 -7.22 -11.31 7.45
C SER A 56 -5.67 -11.27 7.54
N LYS A 57 -5.04 -12.42 7.84
CA LYS A 57 -3.57 -12.56 7.85
C LYS A 57 -2.97 -12.45 6.44
N GLY A 58 -3.68 -12.94 5.43
CA GLY A 58 -3.27 -12.80 4.03
C GLY A 58 -3.24 -11.34 3.59
N TYR A 59 -4.27 -10.56 3.92
CA TYR A 59 -4.27 -9.11 3.69
C TYR A 59 -3.13 -8.40 4.43
N GLU A 60 -2.90 -8.73 5.72
CA GLU A 60 -1.79 -8.16 6.51
C GLU A 60 -0.43 -8.44 5.83
N ALA A 61 -0.21 -9.65 5.32
CA ALA A 61 1.03 -10.01 4.62
C ALA A 61 1.22 -9.23 3.30
N VAL A 62 0.16 -9.11 2.49
CA VAL A 62 0.23 -8.36 1.22
C VAL A 62 0.46 -6.86 1.49
N LEU A 63 -0.24 -6.28 2.47
CA LEU A 63 -0.06 -4.87 2.87
C LEU A 63 1.33 -4.59 3.41
N ALA A 64 1.88 -5.49 4.24
CA ALA A 64 3.25 -5.37 4.75
C ALA A 64 4.27 -5.38 3.61
N ARG A 65 4.11 -6.30 2.65
CA ARG A 65 5.03 -6.36 1.51
C ARG A 65 4.93 -5.16 0.58
N LEU A 66 3.72 -4.64 0.35
CA LEU A 66 3.51 -3.39 -0.37
C LEU A 66 4.18 -2.21 0.34
N ALA A 67 4.06 -2.12 1.67
CA ALA A 67 4.68 -1.06 2.45
C ALA A 67 6.21 -1.02 2.30
N GLU A 68 6.88 -2.17 2.28
CA GLU A 68 8.32 -2.27 2.03
C GLU A 68 8.69 -1.70 0.66
N HIS A 69 8.01 -2.15 -0.40
CA HIS A 69 8.26 -1.65 -1.76
C HIS A 69 7.94 -0.16 -1.92
N VAL A 70 6.92 0.35 -1.22
CA VAL A 70 6.59 1.78 -1.21
C VAL A 70 7.71 2.60 -0.55
N VAL A 71 8.29 2.13 0.55
CA VAL A 71 9.44 2.81 1.19
C VAL A 71 10.63 2.89 0.23
N ASP A 72 10.95 1.78 -0.45
CA ASP A 72 12.05 1.72 -1.41
C ASP A 72 11.79 2.64 -2.62
N SER A 73 10.58 2.58 -3.18
CA SER A 73 10.20 3.39 -4.34
C SER A 73 10.11 4.88 -3.98
N ARG A 74 9.65 5.22 -2.78
CA ARG A 74 9.66 6.59 -2.24
C ARG A 74 11.09 7.11 -2.08
N SER A 75 12.00 6.30 -1.53
CA SER A 75 13.41 6.66 -1.39
C SER A 75 14.04 6.98 -2.75
N GLN A 76 13.70 6.22 -3.79
CA GLN A 76 14.12 6.50 -5.16
C GLN A 76 13.48 7.78 -5.71
N TRP A 77 12.18 8.00 -5.48
CA TRP A 77 11.48 9.22 -5.88
C TRP A 77 12.13 10.48 -5.32
N LEU A 78 12.45 10.49 -4.03
CA LEU A 78 13.07 11.63 -3.35
C LEU A 78 14.48 11.96 -3.87
N ARG A 79 15.15 11.04 -4.57
CA ARG A 79 16.47 11.26 -5.18
C ARG A 79 16.38 11.87 -6.58
N VAL A 80 15.20 11.90 -7.19
CA VAL A 80 14.98 12.47 -8.52
C VAL A 80 14.54 13.92 -8.39
N THR A 81 15.22 14.84 -9.08
CA THR A 81 14.84 16.27 -9.03
C THR A 81 13.55 16.54 -9.82
N PRO A 82 12.81 17.62 -9.50
CA PRO A 82 11.63 18.02 -10.27
C PRO A 82 11.91 18.19 -11.77
N GLU A 83 13.07 18.75 -12.12
CA GLU A 83 13.48 18.92 -13.53
C GLU A 83 13.72 17.58 -14.21
N GLN A 84 14.26 16.59 -13.49
CA GLN A 84 14.45 15.24 -14.01
C GLN A 84 13.10 14.55 -14.24
N LEU A 85 12.15 14.70 -13.32
CA LEU A 85 10.78 14.18 -13.45
C LEU A 85 10.03 14.82 -14.64
N ALA A 86 10.30 16.10 -14.92
CA ALA A 86 9.74 16.84 -16.04
C ALA A 86 10.39 16.44 -17.38
N ALA A 87 11.71 16.27 -17.42
CA ALA A 87 12.45 15.97 -18.64
C ALA A 87 12.23 14.53 -19.14
N GLY A 88 11.92 13.56 -18.27
CA GLY A 88 11.49 12.19 -18.64
C GLY A 88 12.51 11.33 -19.41
N ASN A 89 13.65 11.87 -19.81
CA ASN A 89 14.56 11.25 -20.79
C ASN A 89 15.41 10.09 -20.26
N LYS A 90 15.42 9.83 -18.94
CA LYS A 90 16.22 8.74 -18.34
C LYS A 90 15.34 7.56 -17.94
N ARG A 91 15.72 6.35 -18.37
CA ARG A 91 15.01 5.09 -18.08
C ARG A 91 14.70 4.89 -16.59
N HIS A 92 15.65 5.22 -15.70
CA HIS A 92 15.45 5.13 -14.26
C HIS A 92 14.35 6.09 -13.76
N VAL A 93 14.36 7.34 -14.22
CA VAL A 93 13.36 8.35 -13.85
C VAL A 93 11.98 7.94 -14.35
N GLY A 94 11.88 7.42 -15.58
CA GLY A 94 10.63 6.88 -16.11
C GLY A 94 10.08 5.72 -15.28
N LYS A 95 10.94 4.80 -14.81
CA LYS A 95 10.54 3.71 -13.91
C LYS A 95 10.04 4.24 -12.57
N VAL A 96 10.78 5.12 -11.91
CA VAL A 96 10.38 5.71 -10.62
C VAL A 96 9.05 6.46 -10.74
N LYS A 97 8.85 7.20 -11.84
CA LYS A 97 7.62 7.97 -12.11
C LYS A 97 6.37 7.09 -12.20
N ARG A 98 6.52 5.82 -12.55
CA ARG A 98 5.41 4.87 -12.80
C ARG A 98 5.25 3.86 -11.68
N MET A 99 6.36 3.38 -11.13
CA MET A 99 6.37 2.36 -10.09
C MET A 99 5.75 2.86 -8.78
N LEU A 100 6.07 4.08 -8.34
CA LEU A 100 5.53 4.60 -7.09
C LEU A 100 3.99 4.73 -7.16
N PRO A 101 3.39 5.43 -8.15
CA PRO A 101 1.93 5.44 -8.30
C PRO A 101 1.31 4.04 -8.40
N ALA A 102 1.91 3.12 -9.14
CA ALA A 102 1.39 1.77 -9.33
C ALA A 102 1.31 0.99 -8.00
N LEU A 103 2.39 1.04 -7.20
CA LEU A 103 2.42 0.44 -5.86
C LEU A 103 1.35 1.03 -4.94
N LEU A 104 1.15 2.34 -5.01
CA LEU A 104 0.18 3.04 -4.17
C LEU A 104 -1.27 2.68 -4.52
N ASP A 105 -1.57 2.54 -5.81
CA ASP A 105 -2.85 2.03 -6.26
C ASP A 105 -3.06 0.58 -5.85
N CYS A 106 -2.03 -0.27 -5.92
CA CYS A 106 -2.09 -1.64 -5.39
C CYS A 106 -2.41 -1.65 -3.89
N THR A 107 -1.74 -0.82 -3.08
CA THR A 107 -2.05 -0.63 -1.65
C THR A 107 -3.51 -0.24 -1.45
N ARG A 108 -3.99 0.76 -2.20
CA ARG A 108 -5.38 1.20 -2.13
C ARG A 108 -6.35 0.07 -2.48
N PHE A 109 -6.11 -0.66 -3.57
CA PHE A 109 -6.98 -1.78 -3.97
C PHE A 109 -7.04 -2.86 -2.90
N VAL A 110 -5.91 -3.19 -2.26
CA VAL A 110 -5.88 -4.18 -1.17
C VAL A 110 -6.64 -3.69 0.06
N VAL A 111 -6.51 -2.41 0.43
CA VAL A 111 -7.30 -1.82 1.53
C VAL A 111 -8.78 -1.84 1.20
N GLU A 112 -9.17 -1.41 0.01
CA GLU A 112 -10.57 -1.39 -0.46
C GLU A 112 -11.21 -2.78 -0.45
N ALA A 113 -10.48 -3.77 -0.96
CA ALA A 113 -10.88 -5.18 -0.93
C ALA A 113 -10.95 -5.77 0.49
N GLY A 114 -10.04 -5.33 1.36
CA GLY A 114 -9.81 -5.94 2.67
C GLY A 114 -10.46 -5.24 3.84
N VAL A 115 -11.06 -4.05 3.67
CA VAL A 115 -11.45 -3.18 4.80
C VAL A 115 -12.36 -3.86 5.81
N LEU A 116 -13.29 -4.71 5.36
CA LEU A 116 -14.21 -5.46 6.23
C LEU A 116 -13.59 -6.74 6.83
N THR A 117 -12.41 -7.14 6.36
CA THR A 117 -11.72 -8.41 6.70
C THR A 117 -10.45 -8.21 7.51
N ILE A 118 -9.72 -7.11 7.29
CA ILE A 118 -8.54 -6.77 8.06
C ILE A 118 -8.94 -6.49 9.51
N ARG A 119 -8.04 -6.82 10.43
CA ARG A 119 -8.23 -6.49 11.85
C ARG A 119 -7.70 -5.10 12.12
N TYR A 120 -8.15 -4.51 13.23
CA TYR A 120 -7.68 -3.21 13.71
C TYR A 120 -6.14 -3.06 13.69
N LYS A 121 -5.39 -4.09 14.10
CA LYS A 121 -3.92 -4.09 14.05
C LYS A 121 -3.37 -3.77 12.65
N ALA A 122 -3.92 -4.40 11.61
CA ALA A 122 -3.48 -4.16 10.23
C ALA A 122 -3.91 -2.78 9.74
N ALA A 123 -5.13 -2.33 10.09
CA ALA A 123 -5.58 -0.97 9.79
C ALA A 123 -4.67 0.09 10.44
N ARG A 124 -4.30 -0.09 11.71
CA ARG A 124 -3.33 0.75 12.43
C ARG A 124 -1.97 0.76 11.74
N SER A 125 -1.46 -0.41 11.33
CA SER A 125 -0.20 -0.49 10.57
C SER A 125 -0.24 0.32 9.27
N VAL A 126 -1.36 0.31 8.55
CA VAL A 126 -1.52 1.14 7.35
C VAL A 126 -1.53 2.64 7.70
N ILE A 127 -2.27 3.05 8.73
CA ILE A 127 -2.29 4.46 9.17
C ILE A 127 -0.87 4.93 9.55
N HIS A 128 -0.16 4.15 10.36
CA HIS A 128 1.22 4.44 10.76
C HIS A 128 2.16 4.55 9.55
N HIS A 129 2.05 3.61 8.62
CA HIS A 129 2.84 3.66 7.39
C HIS A 129 2.58 4.94 6.58
N ILE A 130 1.31 5.37 6.47
CA ILE A 130 0.93 6.61 5.79
C ILE A 130 1.55 7.82 6.50
N MET A 131 1.43 7.91 7.82
CA MET A 131 2.02 9.00 8.61
C MET A 131 3.54 9.09 8.45
N GLN A 132 4.23 7.95 8.37
CA GLN A 132 5.68 7.89 8.22
C GLN A 132 6.17 8.19 6.80
N THR A 133 5.36 7.91 5.77
CA THR A 133 5.81 7.98 4.37
C THR A 133 5.28 9.19 3.60
N LEU A 134 4.14 9.75 3.99
CA LEU A 134 3.54 10.89 3.30
C LEU A 134 4.40 12.18 3.38
N PRO A 135 4.98 12.55 4.54
CA PRO A 135 5.84 13.72 4.64
C PRO A 135 7.10 13.56 3.78
N ALA A 136 7.48 14.64 3.11
CA ALA A 136 8.79 14.78 2.48
C ALA A 136 9.71 15.60 3.40
N PRO A 137 11.02 15.28 3.50
CA PRO A 137 11.92 15.97 4.43
C PRO A 137 12.03 17.49 4.27
N SER A 138 11.69 18.04 3.10
CA SER A 138 11.88 19.47 2.80
C SER A 138 10.80 20.10 1.91
N THR A 139 9.92 19.31 1.29
CA THR A 139 8.97 19.78 0.27
C THR A 139 7.50 19.63 0.70
N GLY A 140 7.25 19.47 2.00
CA GLY A 140 5.92 19.17 2.54
C GLY A 140 5.52 17.71 2.32
N TYR A 141 4.97 17.38 1.17
CA TYR A 141 4.44 16.03 0.88
C TYR A 141 4.98 15.42 -0.41
N VAL A 142 5.04 14.09 -0.45
CA VAL A 142 5.34 13.35 -1.69
C VAL A 142 4.07 13.24 -2.53
N GLU A 143 3.92 14.11 -3.53
CA GLU A 143 2.69 14.30 -4.31
C GLU A 143 2.02 12.99 -4.78
N PRO A 144 2.72 11.99 -5.37
CA PRO A 144 2.11 10.72 -5.78
C PRO A 144 1.41 9.94 -4.68
N LEU A 145 1.80 10.13 -3.42
CA LEU A 145 1.26 9.41 -2.27
C LEU A 145 -0.09 9.98 -1.81
N LEU A 146 -0.33 11.26 -2.04
CA LEU A 146 -1.40 12.02 -1.40
C LEU A 146 -2.79 11.44 -1.69
N ALA A 147 -3.16 11.33 -2.98
CA ALA A 147 -4.49 10.90 -3.36
C ALA A 147 -4.77 9.41 -3.01
N PRO A 148 -3.87 8.45 -3.26
CA PRO A 148 -4.08 7.06 -2.85
C PRO A 148 -4.17 6.89 -1.33
N TYR A 149 -3.29 7.55 -0.56
CA TYR A 149 -3.32 7.46 0.90
C TYR A 149 -4.55 8.13 1.52
N ALA A 150 -5.00 9.28 0.99
CA ALA A 150 -6.25 9.89 1.43
C ALA A 150 -7.43 8.92 1.26
N LYS A 151 -7.46 8.16 0.15
CA LYS A 151 -8.48 7.12 -0.07
C LYS A 151 -8.32 5.95 0.91
N CYS A 152 -7.11 5.48 1.19
CA CYS A 152 -6.87 4.44 2.19
C CYS A 152 -7.35 4.87 3.58
N LEU A 153 -6.98 6.07 4.02
CA LEU A 153 -7.40 6.64 5.30
C LEU A 153 -8.93 6.74 5.37
N ARG A 154 -9.56 7.27 4.31
CA ARG A 154 -11.02 7.35 4.22
C ARG A 154 -11.67 5.99 4.40
N LEU A 155 -11.25 4.97 3.63
CA LEU A 155 -11.81 3.62 3.72
C LEU A 155 -11.67 3.04 5.14
N ILE A 156 -10.49 3.19 5.75
CA ILE A 156 -10.23 2.66 7.10
C ILE A 156 -11.07 3.38 8.15
N LEU A 157 -11.15 4.71 8.08
CA LEU A 157 -11.85 5.56 9.06
C LEU A 157 -13.36 5.61 8.86
N GLU A 158 -13.88 5.25 7.68
CA GLU A 158 -15.32 5.09 7.46
C GLU A 158 -15.86 3.76 8.01
N TYR A 159 -15.00 2.80 8.38
CA TYR A 159 -15.42 1.54 8.97
C TYR A 159 -15.51 1.65 10.51
N PRO A 160 -16.72 1.64 11.11
CA PRO A 160 -16.88 1.93 12.54
C PRO A 160 -16.06 1.05 13.48
N PRO A 161 -15.93 -0.29 13.25
CA PRO A 161 -15.10 -1.12 14.10
C PRO A 161 -13.64 -0.68 14.18
N HIS A 162 -13.07 -0.08 13.13
CA HIS A 162 -11.70 0.45 13.23
C HIS A 162 -11.64 1.70 14.10
N VAL A 163 -12.59 2.63 13.94
CA VAL A 163 -12.62 3.90 14.67
C VAL A 163 -12.86 3.69 16.16
N GLU A 164 -13.77 2.80 16.53
CA GLU A 164 -14.05 2.46 17.93
C GLU A 164 -12.78 1.99 18.65
N HIS A 165 -11.98 1.14 18.00
CA HIS A 165 -10.71 0.67 18.55
C HIS A 165 -9.62 1.77 18.56
N LEU A 166 -9.59 2.67 17.56
CA LEU A 166 -8.71 3.84 17.57
C LEU A 166 -8.98 4.73 18.79
N SER A 167 -10.25 4.99 19.12
CA SER A 167 -10.65 5.80 20.28
C SER A 167 -10.31 5.15 21.63
N MET A 168 -10.22 3.82 21.69
CA MET A 168 -9.78 3.11 22.90
C MET A 168 -8.26 3.20 23.08
N GLU A 169 -7.50 3.30 22.00
CA GLU A 169 -6.04 3.46 22.01
C GLU A 169 -5.56 4.92 21.90
N SER A 170 -6.46 5.90 21.72
CA SER A 170 -6.16 7.28 21.29
C SER A 170 -5.28 8.11 22.23
N GLY A 171 -4.96 7.59 23.40
CA GLY A 171 -3.87 8.14 24.22
C GLY A 171 -2.51 8.14 23.49
N ASP A 172 -2.30 7.27 22.50
CA ASP A 172 -1.04 7.14 21.74
C ASP A 172 -1.07 7.89 20.38
N ILE A 173 -2.22 7.95 19.71
CA ILE A 173 -2.35 8.56 18.36
C ILE A 173 -2.42 10.08 18.43
N SER A 174 -3.10 10.65 19.43
CA SER A 174 -3.15 12.10 19.64
C SER A 174 -1.75 12.69 19.85
N ALA A 175 -0.91 12.03 20.63
CA ALA A 175 0.48 12.42 20.85
C ALA A 175 1.34 12.38 19.58
N GLN A 176 1.09 11.43 18.67
CA GLN A 176 1.83 11.31 17.40
C GLN A 176 1.39 12.33 16.36
N ILE A 177 0.10 12.69 16.31
CA ILE A 177 -0.40 13.79 15.47
C ILE A 177 0.14 15.13 15.98
N ASP A 178 0.13 15.35 17.30
CA ASP A 178 0.69 16.55 17.91
C ASP A 178 2.20 16.68 17.69
N MET A 179 2.93 15.57 17.62
CA MET A 179 4.36 15.56 17.28
C MET A 179 4.59 15.85 15.79
N ALA A 180 3.79 15.28 14.89
CA ALA A 180 3.91 15.47 13.45
C ALA A 180 3.51 16.87 12.95
N LEU A 181 2.75 17.64 13.75
CA LEU A 181 2.33 19.01 13.44
C LEU A 181 3.21 20.09 14.11
N ARG A 182 4.25 19.70 14.85
CA ARG A 182 5.17 20.63 15.57
C ARG A 182 6.51 20.85 14.86
N GLU A 183 6.72 20.25 13.68
CA GLU A 183 7.87 20.50 12.80
C GLU A 183 7.45 21.28 11.54
#